data_AF-A0A140CVX4-F1
#
_entry.id   AF-A0A140CVX4-F1
#
_cell.length_a   1.000
_cell.length_b   1.000
_cell.length_c   1.000
_cell.angle_alpha   90.00
_cell.angle_beta   90.00
_cell.angle_gamma   90.00
#
_symmetry.space_group_name_H-M   'P 1'
#
loop_
_entity.id
_entity.type
_entity.pdbx_description
1 polymer ?
#
loop_
_entity_poly.entity_id
_entity_poly.type
_entity_poly.pdbx_seq_one_letter_code
_entity_poly.pdbx_strand_id
1 'polypeptide(L)'
;FAGIAYVYLMFNTGPVSKTLTVNRWFLRQGLLDASLTASLTNLLVIAVERHMSIMRMRVHSNLTKKRVTLLILFIWAIAIFMGAVPTLGWNCLCDISACSSLAPIYSRSYLIFWTVSNLMAFFIMVVV
;
A
#
# COMPACT_ATOMS: atom_id res chain seq x y z
N PHE A 1 0.42 10.57 7.35
CA PHE A 1 0.67 11.56 6.29
C PHE A 1 0.29 11.03 4.90
N ALA A 2 0.79 9.87 4.48
CA ALA A 2 0.46 9.26 3.17
C ALA A 2 -1.06 9.10 2.92
N GLY A 3 -1.85 8.73 3.93
CA GLY A 3 -3.30 8.63 3.81
C GLY A 3 -4.01 9.96 3.50
N ILE A 4 -3.59 11.06 4.12
CA ILE A 4 -4.17 12.39 3.88
C ILE A 4 -3.85 12.84 2.44
N ALA A 5 -2.60 12.64 2.00
CA ALA A 5 -2.19 12.93 0.62
C ALA A 5 -2.97 12.09 -0.40
N TYR A 6 -3.19 10.79 -0.11
CA TYR A 6 -3.99 9.90 -0.96
C TYR A 6 -5.43 10.42 -1.13
N VAL A 7 -6.10 10.75 -0.02
CA VAL A 7 -7.47 11.28 -0.01
C VAL A 7 -7.52 12.63 -0.75
N TYR A 8 -6.58 13.53 -0.45
CA TYR A 8 -6.52 14.84 -1.10
C TYR A 8 -6.38 14.72 -2.62
N LEU A 9 -5.48 13.85 -3.10
CA LEU A 9 -5.28 13.61 -4.53
C LEU A 9 -6.48 12.93 -5.19
N MET A 10 -7.15 11.99 -4.50
CA MET A 10 -8.36 11.36 -5.04
C MET A 10 -9.45 12.40 -5.31
N PHE A 11 -9.70 13.32 -4.38
CA PHE A 11 -10.78 14.32 -4.51
C PHE A 11 -10.41 15.51 -5.40
N ASN A 12 -9.17 16.00 -5.37
CA ASN A 12 -8.78 17.21 -6.11
C ASN A 12 -8.39 16.95 -7.57
N THR A 13 -8.09 15.70 -7.95
CA THR A 13 -7.56 15.40 -9.30
C THR A 13 -8.57 14.74 -10.25
N GLY A 14 -9.85 14.68 -9.86
CA GLY A 14 -10.94 14.14 -10.68
C GLY A 14 -11.05 14.71 -12.11
N PRO A 15 -11.04 16.04 -12.32
CA PRO A 15 -11.22 16.61 -13.67
C PRO A 15 -10.00 16.40 -14.58
N VAL A 16 -8.78 16.46 -14.05
CA VAL A 16 -7.54 16.23 -14.81
C VAL A 16 -7.32 14.75 -15.10
N SER A 17 -7.83 13.83 -14.27
CA SER A 17 -7.67 12.39 -14.50
C SER A 17 -8.34 11.91 -15.80
N LYS A 18 -9.35 12.62 -16.30
CA LYS A 18 -10.04 12.31 -17.57
C LYS A 18 -9.20 12.62 -18.81
N THR A 19 -8.16 13.46 -18.70
CA THR A 19 -7.30 13.86 -19.83
C THR A 19 -6.02 13.04 -19.92
N LEU A 20 -5.76 12.14 -18.96
CA LEU A 20 -4.56 11.30 -18.93
C LEU A 20 -4.74 10.00 -19.73
N THR A 21 -3.65 9.54 -20.34
CA THR A 21 -3.58 8.21 -20.92
C THR A 21 -3.67 7.12 -19.85
N VAL A 22 -4.24 5.96 -20.20
CA VAL A 22 -4.45 4.82 -19.29
C VAL A 22 -3.15 4.44 -18.54
N ASN A 23 -2.02 4.35 -19.24
CA ASN A 23 -0.73 4.01 -18.64
C ASN A 23 -0.24 5.05 -17.63
N ARG A 24 -0.44 6.35 -17.90
CA ARG A 24 -0.07 7.42 -16.95
C ARG A 24 -0.97 7.42 -15.73
N TRP A 25 -2.25 7.10 -15.90
CA TRP A 25 -3.19 6.96 -14.80
C TRP A 25 -2.79 5.79 -13.89
N PHE A 26 -2.48 4.62 -14.47
CA PHE A 26 -1.98 3.45 -13.73
C PHE A 26 -0.70 3.75 -12.95
N LEU A 27 0.29 4.39 -13.58
CA LEU A 27 1.55 4.73 -12.94
C LEU A 27 1.32 5.67 -11.75
N ARG A 28 0.50 6.70 -11.94
CA ARG A 28 0.15 7.65 -10.88
C ARG A 28 -0.56 6.95 -9.71
N GLN A 29 -1.61 6.18 -10.00
CA GLN A 29 -2.41 5.51 -8.97
C GLN A 29 -1.59 4.44 -8.24
N GLY A 30 -0.84 3.62 -8.97
CA GLY A 30 0.04 2.60 -8.41
C GLY A 30 1.14 3.18 -7.52
N LEU A 31 1.71 4.35 -7.86
CA LEU A 31 2.66 5.06 -6.98
C LEU A 31 2.02 5.52 -5.67
N LEU A 32 0.77 5.98 -5.71
CA LEU A 32 0.02 6.36 -4.51
C LEU A 32 -0.29 5.15 -3.62
N ASP A 33 -0.77 4.07 -4.23
CA ASP A 33 -1.07 2.82 -3.54
C ASP A 33 0.20 2.21 -2.92
N ALA A 34 1.31 2.20 -3.66
CA ALA A 34 2.60 1.72 -3.18
C ALA A 34 3.15 2.56 -2.02
N SER A 35 3.08 3.89 -2.12
CA SER A 35 3.54 4.80 -1.06
C SER A 35 2.74 4.61 0.25
N LEU A 36 1.43 4.42 0.14
CA LEU A 36 0.57 4.17 1.30
C LEU A 36 0.87 2.80 1.93
N THR A 37 0.99 1.76 1.09
CA THR A 37 1.31 0.38 1.53
C THR A 37 2.70 0.33 2.18
N ALA A 38 3.71 0.99 1.60
CA ALA A 38 5.06 1.10 2.16
C ALA A 38 5.05 1.77 3.53
N SER A 39 4.30 2.87 3.67
CA SER A 39 4.18 3.60 4.93
C SER A 39 3.55 2.75 6.03
N LEU A 40 2.45 2.04 5.73
CA LEU A 40 1.77 1.17 6.68
C LEU A 40 2.62 -0.05 7.07
N THR A 41 3.25 -0.70 6.09
CA THR A 41 4.12 -1.86 6.35
C THR A 41 5.35 -1.44 7.18
N ASN A 42 5.92 -0.27 6.92
CA ASN A 42 7.02 0.26 7.72
C ASN A 42 6.60 0.51 9.18
N LEU A 43 5.43 1.12 9.40
CA LEU A 43 4.87 1.30 10.75
C LEU A 43 4.63 -0.04 11.44
N LEU A 44 4.10 -1.03 10.73
CA LEU A 44 3.86 -2.37 11.26
C LEU A 44 5.15 -3.06 11.70
N VAL A 45 6.21 -2.99 10.88
CA VAL A 45 7.52 -3.55 11.23
C VAL A 45 8.09 -2.87 12.47
N ILE A 46 7.98 -1.55 12.57
CA ILE A 46 8.44 -0.80 13.76
C ILE A 46 7.64 -1.24 15.00
N ALA A 47 6.32 -1.34 14.90
CA ALA A 47 5.45 -1.77 16.01
C ALA A 47 5.84 -3.18 16.50
N VAL A 48 5.97 -4.13 15.58
CA VAL A 48 6.35 -5.52 15.88
C VAL A 48 7.75 -5.59 16.52
N GLU A 49 8.73 -4.85 15.99
CA GLU A 49 10.08 -4.82 16.56
C GLU A 49 10.08 -4.24 17.99
N ARG A 50 9.26 -3.21 18.26
CA ARG A 50 9.09 -2.65 19.61
C ARG A 50 8.43 -3.65 20.55
N HIS A 51 7.34 -4.30 20.14
CA HIS A 51 6.67 -5.31 20.93
C HIS A 51 7.58 -6.51 21.24
N MET A 52 8.35 -7.00 20.26
CA MET A 52 9.35 -8.06 20.50
C MET A 52 10.45 -7.63 21.47
N SER A 53 10.92 -6.39 21.37
CA SER A 53 11.94 -5.85 22.28
C SER A 53 11.45 -5.77 23.72
N ILE A 54 10.19 -5.41 23.93
CA ILE A 54 9.55 -5.34 25.27
C ILE A 54 9.39 -6.76 25.84
N MET A 55 8.79 -7.67 25.07
CA MET A 55 8.52 -9.05 25.51
C MET A 55 9.78 -9.84 25.86
N ARG A 56 10.89 -9.64 25.14
CA ARG A 56 12.14 -10.37 25.42
C ARG A 56 13.02 -9.74 26.51
N MET A 57 12.64 -8.61 27.11
CA MET A 57 13.50 -7.82 28.03
C MET A 57 14.97 -7.69 27.56
N ARG A 58 15.20 -7.75 26.25
CA ARG A 58 16.52 -7.58 25.64
C ARG A 58 16.55 -6.20 25.02
N VAL A 59 16.93 -5.22 25.86
CA VAL A 59 17.32 -3.89 25.41
C VAL A 59 18.50 -4.09 24.45
N HIS A 60 18.25 -3.99 23.15
CA HIS A 60 19.27 -4.12 22.11
C HIS A 60 19.99 -5.49 22.03
N SER A 61 19.27 -6.54 21.62
CA SER A 61 19.96 -7.60 20.85
C SER A 61 20.43 -6.98 19.55
N ASN A 62 21.71 -6.58 19.45
CA ASN A 62 22.41 -6.12 18.25
C ASN A 62 21.61 -6.35 16.96
N LEU A 63 20.76 -5.38 16.60
CA LEU A 63 20.00 -5.41 15.36
C LEU A 63 21.03 -5.42 14.25
N THR A 64 21.28 -6.61 13.71
CA THR A 64 22.36 -6.80 12.76
C THR A 64 22.02 -5.95 11.55
N LYS A 65 22.94 -5.10 11.09
CA LYS A 65 22.70 -4.20 9.94
C LYS A 65 22.05 -4.95 8.77
N LYS A 66 22.45 -6.21 8.55
CA LYS A 66 21.85 -7.14 7.58
C LYS A 66 20.33 -7.36 7.75
N ARG A 67 19.84 -7.55 8.98
CA ARG A 67 18.41 -7.78 9.26
C ARG A 67 17.57 -6.55 8.95
N VAL A 68 18.05 -5.36 9.35
CA VAL A 68 17.37 -4.10 9.05
C VAL A 68 17.31 -3.85 7.54
N THR A 69 18.42 -4.08 6.83
CA THR A 69 18.44 -3.94 5.36
C THR A 69 17.49 -4.93 4.68
N LEU A 70 17.42 -6.19 5.13
CA LEU A 70 16.46 -7.17 4.60
C LEU A 70 15.01 -6.76 4.83
N LEU A 71 14.67 -6.23 6.01
CA LEU A 71 13.32 -5.75 6.32
C LEU A 71 12.93 -4.58 5.41
N ILE A 72 13.83 -3.62 5.19
CA ILE A 72 13.59 -2.48 4.28
C ILE A 72 13.35 -2.97 2.85
N LEU A 73 14.20 -3.88 2.34
CA LEU A 73 14.01 -4.46 1.01
C LEU A 73 12.69 -5.19 0.88
N PHE A 74 12.29 -5.95 1.91
CA PHE A 74 11.02 -6.67 1.94
C PHE A 74 9.82 -5.71 1.91
N ILE A 75 9.85 -4.62 2.68
CA ILE A 75 8.80 -3.58 2.68
C ILE A 75 8.63 -2.99 1.28
N TRP A 76 9.73 -2.59 0.65
CA TRP A 76 9.69 -2.01 -0.70
C TRP A 76 9.22 -3.03 -1.75
N ALA A 77 9.64 -4.29 -1.64
CA ALA A 77 9.20 -5.35 -2.53
C ALA A 77 7.68 -5.56 -2.46
N ILE A 78 7.09 -5.63 -1.26
CA ILE A 78 5.64 -5.74 -1.07
C ILE A 78 4.92 -4.51 -1.63
N ALA A 79 5.42 -3.32 -1.34
CA ALA A 79 4.80 -2.07 -1.80
C ALA A 79 4.77 -1.96 -3.33
N ILE A 80 5.88 -2.27 -3.99
CA ILE A 80 5.97 -2.26 -5.46
C ILE A 80 5.09 -3.36 -6.05
N PHE A 81 5.11 -4.56 -5.48
CA PHE A 81 4.29 -5.66 -5.93
C PHE A 81 2.80 -5.30 -5.87
N MET A 82 2.32 -4.82 -4.73
CA MET A 82 0.93 -4.36 -4.58
C MET A 82 0.57 -3.25 -5.57
N GLY A 83 1.44 -2.26 -5.78
CA GLY A 83 1.20 -1.19 -6.75
C GLY A 83 1.22 -1.62 -8.23
N ALA A 84 1.90 -2.73 -8.56
CA ALA A 84 2.03 -3.27 -9.92
C ALA A 84 0.96 -4.31 -10.28
N VAL A 85 0.32 -4.95 -9.30
CA VAL A 85 -0.73 -5.97 -9.55
C VAL A 85 -1.87 -5.47 -10.47
N PRO A 86 -2.38 -4.23 -10.35
CA PRO A 86 -3.41 -3.71 -11.26
C PRO A 86 -2.94 -3.56 -12.71
N THR A 87 -1.65 -3.30 -12.92
CA THR A 87 -1.08 -3.15 -14.27
C THR A 87 -0.83 -4.49 -14.95
N LEU A 88 -0.67 -5.56 -14.17
CA LEU A 88 -0.38 -6.92 -14.64
C LEU A 88 -1.62 -7.75 -15.00
N GLY A 89 -2.84 -7.24 -14.83
CA GLY A 89 -4.06 -7.91 -15.32
C GLY A 89 -5.28 -7.87 -14.40
N TRP A 90 -5.15 -7.40 -13.15
CA TRP A 90 -6.31 -7.20 -12.25
C TRP A 90 -7.01 -5.85 -12.48
N ASN A 91 -7.22 -5.50 -13.75
CA ASN A 91 -7.90 -4.29 -14.18
C ASN A 91 -9.30 -4.60 -14.72
N CYS A 92 -10.11 -3.54 -14.83
CA CYS A 92 -11.49 -3.62 -15.28
C CYS A 92 -11.64 -3.35 -16.79
N LEU A 93 -10.53 -3.29 -17.55
CA LEU A 93 -10.54 -2.89 -18.96
C LEU A 93 -11.37 -3.83 -19.85
N CYS A 94 -11.48 -5.11 -19.48
CA CYS A 94 -12.22 -6.12 -20.24
C CYS A 94 -13.65 -6.37 -19.70
N ASP A 95 -14.01 -5.86 -18.52
CA ASP A 95 -15.32 -6.10 -17.89
C ASP A 95 -15.82 -4.85 -17.16
N ILE A 96 -16.43 -3.93 -17.91
CA ILE A 96 -16.89 -2.62 -17.44
C ILE A 96 -17.91 -2.74 -16.28
N SER A 97 -18.60 -3.87 -16.15
CA SER A 97 -19.57 -4.11 -15.08
C SER A 97 -18.92 -4.25 -13.69
N ALA A 98 -17.65 -4.63 -13.64
CA ALA A 98 -16.87 -4.82 -12.42
C ALA A 98 -16.10 -3.57 -11.96
N CYS A 99 -16.30 -2.43 -12.62
CA CYS A 99 -15.53 -1.21 -12.39
C CYS A 99 -15.98 -0.47 -11.14
N SER A 100 -15.01 0.09 -10.43
CA SER A 100 -15.29 0.94 -9.28
C SER A 100 -15.63 2.37 -9.71
N SER A 101 -16.67 2.97 -9.13
CA SER A 101 -17.00 4.40 -9.36
C SER A 101 -15.92 5.35 -8.82
N LEU A 102 -15.13 4.92 -7.83
CA LEU A 102 -14.05 5.72 -7.24
C LEU A 102 -12.79 5.73 -8.12
N ALA A 103 -12.52 4.64 -8.81
CA ALA A 103 -11.33 4.45 -9.64
C ALA A 103 -11.74 3.70 -10.91
N PRO A 104 -12.10 4.41 -11.99
CA PRO A 104 -12.84 3.84 -13.14
C PRO A 104 -12.07 2.78 -13.92
N ILE A 105 -10.76 2.63 -13.70
CA ILE A 105 -9.89 1.68 -14.39
C ILE A 105 -9.57 0.45 -13.50
N TYR A 106 -9.74 0.57 -12.18
CA TYR A 106 -9.49 -0.52 -11.23
C TYR A 106 -10.73 -1.39 -11.05
N SER A 107 -10.49 -2.70 -10.88
CA SER A 107 -11.54 -3.65 -10.53
C SER A 107 -11.98 -3.46 -9.08
N ARG A 108 -13.29 -3.61 -8.82
CA ARG A 108 -13.84 -3.50 -7.47
C ARG A 108 -13.26 -4.57 -6.52
N SER A 109 -13.01 -5.77 -7.02
CA SER A 109 -12.41 -6.88 -6.26
C SER A 109 -11.00 -6.57 -5.78
N TYR A 110 -10.14 -6.00 -6.65
CA TYR A 110 -8.80 -5.58 -6.27
C TYR A 110 -8.83 -4.50 -5.18
N LEU A 111 -9.69 -3.49 -5.33
CA LEU A 111 -9.82 -2.44 -4.32
C LEU A 111 -10.27 -2.99 -2.97
N ILE A 112 -11.24 -3.92 -2.96
CA ILE A 112 -11.67 -4.60 -1.73
C ILE A 112 -10.49 -5.35 -1.10
N PHE A 113 -9.77 -6.15 -1.89
CA PHE A 113 -8.60 -6.88 -1.41
C PHE A 113 -7.53 -5.95 -0.82
N TRP A 114 -7.19 -4.88 -1.55
CA TRP A 114 -6.21 -3.90 -1.10
C TRP A 114 -6.66 -3.19 0.18
N THR A 115 -7.91 -2.73 0.27
CA THR A 115 -8.45 -2.07 1.47
C THR A 115 -8.47 -3.01 2.66
N VAL A 116 -8.95 -4.25 2.50
CA VAL A 116 -8.99 -5.25 3.57
C VAL A 116 -7.58 -5.58 4.07
N SER A 117 -6.61 -5.76 3.16
CA SER A 117 -5.22 -6.03 3.53
C SER A 117 -4.61 -4.87 4.34
N ASN A 118 -4.83 -3.62 3.92
CA ASN A 118 -4.32 -2.45 4.64
C ASN A 118 -5.02 -2.27 6.00
N LEU A 119 -6.32 -2.53 6.07
CA LEU A 119 -7.09 -2.47 7.31
C LEU A 119 -6.61 -3.55 8.30
N MET A 120 -6.36 -4.77 7.82
CA MET A 120 -5.79 -5.85 8.63
C MET A 120 -4.41 -5.47 9.19
N ALA A 121 -3.54 -4.88 8.38
CA ALA A 121 -2.25 -4.37 8.86
C ALA A 121 -2.43 -3.31 9.96
N PHE A 122 -3.41 -2.42 9.82
CA PHE A 122 -3.75 -1.44 10.85
C PHE A 122 -4.26 -2.10 12.15
N PHE A 123 -5.14 -3.08 12.05
CA PHE A 123 -5.61 -3.83 13.23
C PHE A 123 -4.46 -4.53 13.95
N ILE A 124 -3.55 -5.17 13.21
CA ILE A 124 -2.37 -5.81 13.82
C ILE A 124 -1.53 -4.76 14.56
N MET A 125 -1.32 -3.58 13.98
CA MET A 125 -0.59 -2.49 14.66
C MET A 125 -1.25 -1.99 15.95
N VAL A 126 -2.58 -2.10 16.08
CA VAL A 126 -3.30 -1.68 17.29
C VAL A 126 -3.27 -2.76 18.37
N VAL A 127 -3.27 -4.03 17.97
CA VAL A 127 -3.26 -5.18 18.89
C VAL A 127 -1.85 -5.43 19.47
N VAL A 128 -0.81 -5.14 18.68
CA VAL A 128 0.61 -5.30 19.03
C VAL A 128 1.14 -4.07 19.77
#